data_AF-A0A7Y5NMV9-F1
#
_entry.id   AF-A0A7Y5NMV9-F1
#
_cell.length_a   1.000
_cell.length_b   1.000
_cell.length_c   1.000
_cell.angle_alpha   90.00
_cell.angle_beta   90.00
_cell.angle_gamma   90.00
#
_symmetry.space_group_name_H-M   'P 1'
#
loop_
_entity.id
_entity.type
_entity.pdbx_description
1 polymer ?
#
loop_
_entity_poly.entity_id
_entity_poly.type
_entity_poly.pdbx_seq_one_letter_code
_entity_poly.pdbx_strand_id
1 'polypeptide(L)'
;MNVEEARQVDEQPAGLSARPIAQKNGLTYVERRLVPAELSYCELEPGPGIAPFWSGIAVLLGLKPPVPIANGPVSLTMMRHARLRRVALQIVPWGIVTATVHGWGDISQLVHESVQQAPGTNDRGWPHRKSFVYTDIGGERFQSVCDFQPTLDKLPKLIRSFAAEAERPIALDLEGKDGIDPEDTGVFRRVLSSARNLAQSDLGTTLVDVATDDYRSMSRTLREDGIEMLRAMLRAYPKASDTAPLASILAAELHATPLIPELVGLMRSPSPFVASVARAAAIRLGSGTGAFRRYRALRSFLEDSEVRAIEAWTEGG
;
A
#
# COMPACT_ATOMS: atom_id res chain seq x y z
N MET A 1 29.11 61.42 -35.24
CA MET A 1 30.36 60.66 -35.13
C MET A 1 30.01 59.40 -34.37
N ASN A 2 29.54 58.38 -35.10
CA ASN A 2 29.05 57.10 -34.57
C ASN A 2 30.10 56.05 -34.93
N VAL A 3 30.69 55.40 -33.93
CA VAL A 3 31.64 54.31 -34.11
C VAL A 3 31.41 53.29 -32.99
N GLU A 4 30.69 52.23 -33.32
CA GLU A 4 30.49 50.93 -32.62
C GLU A 4 29.54 50.17 -33.56
N GLU A 5 29.74 48.95 -34.07
CA GLU A 5 30.63 47.83 -33.81
C GLU A 5 30.84 47.07 -35.13
N ALA A 6 31.97 46.37 -35.26
CA ALA A 6 32.23 45.41 -36.33
C ALA A 6 32.48 44.01 -35.75
N ARG A 7 31.63 43.06 -36.18
CA ARG A 7 31.90 41.65 -36.56
C ARG A 7 32.93 40.81 -35.77
N GLN A 8 32.46 39.67 -35.24
CA GLN A 8 32.73 38.27 -35.69
C GLN A 8 32.15 37.30 -34.65
N VAL A 9 31.10 36.53 -34.95
CA VAL A 9 31.10 35.13 -35.44
C VAL A 9 32.04 34.22 -34.65
N ASP A 10 31.47 33.44 -33.72
CA ASP A 10 31.88 32.03 -33.57
C ASP A 10 30.74 31.17 -32.98
N GLU A 11 30.79 29.89 -33.35
CA GLU A 11 29.75 28.87 -33.28
C GLU A 11 29.37 28.44 -31.85
N GLN A 12 28.06 28.27 -31.57
CA GLN A 12 27.60 27.46 -30.43
C GLN A 12 26.43 26.53 -30.86
N PRO A 13 26.46 25.25 -30.44
CA PRO A 13 25.53 24.24 -30.92
C PRO A 13 24.17 24.30 -30.21
N ALA A 14 23.14 24.04 -31.02
CA ALA A 14 21.90 23.33 -30.74
C ALA A 14 21.27 23.48 -29.34
N GLY A 15 20.16 24.20 -29.33
CA GLY A 15 19.31 24.44 -28.17
C GLY A 15 18.77 23.18 -27.48
N LEU A 16 18.87 23.20 -26.15
CA LEU A 16 17.87 22.62 -25.26
C LEU A 16 17.00 23.77 -24.77
N SER A 17 15.85 23.93 -25.42
CA SER A 17 14.75 24.75 -24.96
C SER A 17 14.28 24.23 -23.60
N ALA A 18 14.55 25.00 -22.55
CA ALA A 18 13.86 24.87 -21.27
C ALA A 18 12.40 25.27 -21.48
N ARG A 19 11.50 24.28 -21.53
CA ARG A 19 10.07 24.50 -21.27
C ARG A 19 9.79 24.19 -19.80
N PRO A 20 9.18 25.11 -19.04
CA PRO A 20 8.83 24.90 -17.65
C PRO A 20 7.66 23.93 -17.57
N ILE A 21 7.80 22.84 -16.83
CA ILE A 21 6.67 22.01 -16.40
C ILE A 21 6.29 22.47 -15.00
N ALA A 22 5.01 22.78 -14.85
CA ALA A 22 4.41 23.53 -13.76
C ALA A 22 4.77 23.01 -12.36
N GLN A 23 5.19 23.94 -11.49
CA GLN A 23 5.03 23.83 -10.05
C GLN A 23 3.54 23.80 -9.72
N LYS A 24 3.09 22.75 -9.01
CA LYS A 24 1.83 22.80 -8.26
C LYS A 24 2.03 22.08 -6.92
N ASN A 25 2.08 22.87 -5.85
CA ASN A 25 1.95 22.50 -4.43
C ASN A 25 3.14 21.81 -3.72
N GLY A 26 4.38 22.25 -3.93
CA GLY A 26 5.43 22.24 -2.88
C GLY A 26 5.73 20.94 -2.13
N LEU A 27 5.35 19.77 -2.65
CA LEU A 27 5.60 18.47 -2.05
C LEU A 27 6.40 17.65 -3.04
N THR A 28 7.66 17.40 -2.71
CA THR A 28 8.52 16.47 -3.43
C THR A 28 8.05 15.05 -3.09
N TYR A 29 7.26 14.45 -3.99
CA TYR A 29 6.92 13.04 -3.88
C TYR A 29 8.13 12.22 -4.34
N VAL A 30 8.69 11.43 -3.42
CA VAL A 30 9.62 10.37 -3.79
C VAL A 30 8.82 9.30 -4.54
N GLU A 31 9.14 9.11 -5.81
CA GLU A 31 8.64 8.03 -6.64
C GLU A 31 9.10 6.68 -6.05
N ARG A 32 8.27 6.12 -5.16
CA ARG A 32 8.35 4.70 -4.85
C ARG A 32 7.61 3.96 -5.96
N ARG A 33 8.31 3.06 -6.66
CA ARG A 33 7.71 1.87 -7.31
C ARG A 33 7.22 0.87 -6.24
N LEU A 34 6.43 1.35 -5.28
CA LEU A 34 5.72 0.50 -4.32
C LEU A 34 4.25 0.53 -4.72
N VAL A 35 3.84 -0.49 -5.48
CA VAL A 35 2.48 -0.65 -6.00
C VAL A 35 2.19 0.45 -7.05
N PRO A 36 1.41 0.24 -8.12
CA PRO A 36 0.79 1.39 -8.75
C PRO A 36 0.02 2.11 -7.64
N ALA A 37 0.25 3.41 -7.42
CA ALA A 37 -0.50 4.26 -6.49
C ALA A 37 -2.03 4.28 -6.73
N GLU A 38 -2.49 3.44 -7.67
CA GLU A 38 -3.77 3.30 -8.32
C GLU A 38 -4.54 2.02 -7.91
N LEU A 39 -3.94 1.07 -7.18
CA LEU A 39 -4.67 -0.04 -6.54
C LEU A 39 -5.37 0.47 -5.27
N SER A 40 -6.24 1.46 -5.44
CA SER A 40 -6.89 2.14 -4.31
C SER A 40 -8.04 1.34 -3.71
N TYR A 41 -8.52 0.31 -4.41
CA TYR A 41 -9.64 -0.60 -4.10
C TYR A 41 -10.29 -0.96 -5.44
N CYS A 42 -10.49 -2.24 -5.72
CA CYS A 42 -11.27 -2.69 -6.88
C CYS A 42 -12.27 -3.74 -6.42
N GLU A 43 -13.55 -3.41 -6.43
CA GLU A 43 -14.63 -4.37 -6.24
C GLU A 43 -15.06 -4.90 -7.61
N LEU A 44 -15.02 -6.22 -7.77
CA LEU A 44 -15.39 -6.93 -8.98
C LEU A 44 -16.71 -7.66 -8.72
N GLU A 45 -17.66 -7.55 -9.65
CA GLU A 45 -18.94 -8.22 -9.57
C GLU A 45 -18.83 -9.67 -10.07
N PRO A 46 -19.73 -10.57 -9.63
CA PRO A 46 -19.90 -11.86 -10.29
C PRO A 46 -20.40 -11.61 -11.72
N GLY A 47 -19.69 -12.15 -12.73
CA GLY A 47 -20.04 -11.94 -14.15
C GLY A 47 -21.49 -12.31 -14.50
N PRO A 48 -22.03 -11.83 -15.64
CA PRO A 48 -23.46 -11.91 -15.96
C PRO A 48 -23.99 -13.35 -15.92
N GLY A 49 -25.11 -13.55 -15.22
CA GLY A 49 -25.84 -14.84 -15.18
C GLY A 49 -26.37 -15.32 -13.83
N ILE A 50 -26.18 -14.58 -12.72
CA ILE A 50 -26.76 -14.95 -11.42
C ILE A 50 -27.36 -13.69 -10.78
N ALA A 51 -28.69 -13.66 -10.62
CA ALA A 51 -29.36 -12.68 -9.78
C ALA A 51 -28.86 -12.90 -8.33
N PRO A 52 -28.19 -11.93 -7.69
CA PRO A 52 -27.51 -12.23 -6.46
C PRO A 52 -28.35 -11.85 -5.24
N PHE A 53 -28.33 -12.73 -4.24
CA PHE A 53 -29.00 -12.62 -2.95
C PHE A 53 -28.27 -11.58 -2.06
N TRP A 54 -28.39 -10.29 -2.40
CA TRP A 54 -27.72 -9.14 -1.75
C TRP A 54 -28.58 -8.43 -0.70
N SER A 55 -29.07 -9.13 0.32
CA SER A 55 -29.80 -8.48 1.42
C SER A 55 -28.93 -8.12 2.64
N GLY A 56 -27.72 -8.70 2.79
CA GLY A 56 -26.90 -8.49 3.99
C GLY A 56 -25.89 -7.34 3.96
N ILE A 57 -25.18 -7.16 2.83
CA ILE A 57 -24.00 -6.25 2.76
C ILE A 57 -24.35 -4.88 2.18
N ALA A 58 -25.35 -4.78 1.30
CA ALA A 58 -25.78 -3.51 0.69
C ALA A 58 -26.39 -2.52 1.71
N VAL A 59 -27.03 -3.03 2.78
CA VAL A 59 -27.57 -2.22 3.89
C VAL A 59 -26.45 -1.63 4.76
N LEU A 60 -25.26 -2.24 4.79
CA LEU A 60 -24.09 -1.75 5.55
C LEU A 60 -23.31 -0.64 4.83
N LEU A 61 -23.55 -0.40 3.54
CA LEU A 61 -22.79 0.56 2.72
C LEU A 61 -23.64 1.64 2.02
N GLY A 62 -24.98 1.59 2.14
CA GLY A 62 -25.87 2.68 1.69
C GLY A 62 -25.96 2.90 0.17
N LEU A 63 -25.67 1.87 -0.64
CA LEU A 63 -25.69 1.96 -2.11
C LEU A 63 -26.97 1.34 -2.71
N LYS A 64 -27.49 1.98 -3.76
CA LYS A 64 -28.73 1.62 -4.47
C LYS A 64 -28.43 0.55 -5.56
N PRO A 65 -29.25 -0.51 -5.72
CA PRO A 65 -28.92 -1.62 -6.63
C PRO A 65 -29.09 -1.24 -8.12
N PRO A 66 -28.24 -1.77 -9.02
CA PRO A 66 -28.36 -1.55 -10.47
C PRO A 66 -29.23 -2.60 -11.20
N VAL A 67 -29.68 -2.20 -12.40
CA VAL A 67 -30.60 -2.89 -13.32
C VAL A 67 -29.85 -3.91 -14.20
N PRO A 68 -30.43 -5.09 -14.54
CA PRO A 68 -29.74 -6.10 -15.36
C PRO A 68 -29.76 -5.78 -16.86
N ILE A 69 -28.64 -6.06 -17.56
CA ILE A 69 -28.53 -6.01 -19.03
C ILE A 69 -27.96 -7.33 -19.57
N ALA A 70 -28.47 -7.76 -20.74
CA ALA A 70 -28.36 -9.08 -21.37
C ALA A 70 -27.01 -9.41 -22.05
N ASN A 71 -26.83 -10.72 -22.31
CA ASN A 71 -25.61 -11.47 -22.64
C ASN A 71 -25.07 -11.32 -24.08
N GLY A 72 -23.75 -11.54 -24.24
CA GLY A 72 -23.07 -11.93 -25.49
C GLY A 72 -21.97 -12.98 -25.22
N PRO A 73 -21.56 -13.81 -26.20
CA PRO A 73 -20.72 -14.99 -25.96
C PRO A 73 -19.22 -14.66 -25.97
N VAL A 74 -18.47 -15.20 -25.00
CA VAL A 74 -17.00 -15.15 -24.96
C VAL A 74 -16.45 -16.55 -25.24
N SER A 75 -15.53 -16.64 -26.19
CA SER A 75 -14.87 -17.87 -26.63
C SER A 75 -13.88 -18.36 -25.58
N LEU A 76 -14.10 -19.57 -25.07
CA LEU A 76 -13.27 -20.25 -24.07
C LEU A 76 -12.36 -21.26 -24.78
N THR A 77 -11.08 -20.94 -24.94
CA THR A 77 -10.09 -21.92 -25.40
C THR A 77 -9.53 -22.69 -24.21
N MET A 78 -9.65 -24.02 -24.33
CA MET A 78 -9.33 -25.11 -23.40
C MET A 78 -8.09 -24.94 -22.48
N MET A 79 -8.31 -25.08 -21.16
CA MET A 79 -7.37 -25.68 -20.21
C MET A 79 -8.14 -26.52 -19.17
N ARG A 80 -7.54 -27.64 -18.76
CA ARG A 80 -8.14 -28.74 -17.96
C ARG A 80 -8.86 -28.27 -16.69
N HIS A 81 -10.19 -28.45 -16.69
CA HIS A 81 -11.17 -28.65 -15.60
C HIS A 81 -10.80 -28.30 -14.13
N ALA A 82 -10.15 -27.17 -13.85
CA ALA A 82 -10.43 -26.48 -12.59
C ALA A 82 -11.88 -25.97 -12.66
N ARG A 83 -12.70 -26.25 -11.64
CA ARG A 83 -14.07 -25.71 -11.58
C ARG A 83 -13.98 -24.18 -11.52
N LEU A 84 -14.36 -23.52 -12.61
CA LEU A 84 -14.39 -22.07 -12.69
C LEU A 84 -15.53 -21.54 -11.82
N ARG A 85 -15.22 -20.85 -10.73
CA ARG A 85 -16.20 -20.26 -9.82
C ARG A 85 -16.30 -18.76 -10.06
N ARG A 86 -17.50 -18.27 -10.37
CA ARG A 86 -17.77 -16.84 -10.47
C ARG A 86 -18.06 -16.28 -9.09
N VAL A 87 -17.30 -15.26 -8.69
CA VAL A 87 -17.42 -14.65 -7.35
C VAL A 87 -17.30 -13.14 -7.45
N ALA A 88 -17.86 -12.44 -6.46
CA ALA A 88 -17.41 -11.09 -6.18
C ALA A 88 -15.98 -11.18 -5.61
N LEU A 89 -15.10 -10.31 -6.09
CA LEU A 89 -13.70 -10.30 -5.69
C LEU A 89 -13.28 -8.86 -5.43
N GLN A 90 -12.64 -8.63 -4.31
CA GLN A 90 -12.06 -7.35 -3.96
C GLN A 90 -10.55 -7.47 -3.92
N ILE A 91 -9.86 -6.64 -4.70
CA ILE A 91 -8.40 -6.55 -4.69
C ILE A 91 -8.01 -5.45 -3.72
N VAL A 92 -7.21 -5.80 -2.71
CA VAL A 92 -6.68 -4.89 -1.69
C VAL A 92 -5.15 -4.93 -1.72
N PRO A 93 -4.45 -3.95 -1.12
CA PRO A 93 -2.99 -3.92 -1.17
C PRO A 93 -2.32 -5.17 -0.60
N TRP A 94 -2.98 -5.89 0.31
CA TRP A 94 -2.43 -7.04 1.04
C TRP A 94 -2.90 -8.41 0.50
N GLY A 95 -3.75 -8.41 -0.53
CA GLY A 95 -4.22 -9.64 -1.16
C GLY A 95 -5.59 -9.51 -1.82
N ILE A 96 -6.34 -10.60 -1.78
CA ILE A 96 -7.64 -10.74 -2.44
C ILE A 96 -8.69 -11.18 -1.42
N VAL A 97 -9.83 -10.50 -1.43
CA VAL A 97 -11.00 -10.83 -0.61
C VAL A 97 -12.11 -11.35 -1.52
N THR A 98 -12.64 -12.53 -1.18
CA THR A 98 -13.80 -13.15 -1.81
C THR A 98 -14.87 -13.38 -0.74
N ALA A 99 -15.44 -14.59 -0.64
CA ALA A 99 -16.11 -15.04 0.59
C ALA A 99 -15.12 -15.27 1.74
N THR A 100 -13.86 -15.53 1.41
CA THR A 100 -12.73 -15.68 2.34
C THR A 100 -11.61 -14.74 1.94
N VAL A 101 -10.67 -14.54 2.86
CA VAL A 101 -9.50 -13.67 2.66
C VAL A 101 -8.30 -14.52 2.25
N HIS A 102 -7.56 -14.03 1.27
CA HIS A 102 -6.39 -14.71 0.70
C HIS A 102 -5.25 -13.70 0.58
N GLY A 103 -4.12 -14.01 1.20
CA GLY A 103 -2.89 -13.23 1.06
C GLY A 103 -2.27 -13.37 -0.34
N TRP A 104 -1.27 -12.55 -0.63
CA TRP A 104 -0.56 -12.67 -1.92
C TRP A 104 0.14 -14.02 -2.12
N GLY A 105 0.61 -14.65 -1.05
CA GLY A 105 1.25 -15.97 -1.07
C GLY A 105 0.30 -17.11 -1.49
N ASP A 106 -1.01 -16.97 -1.21
CA ASP A 106 -2.03 -17.97 -1.54
C ASP A 106 -2.34 -18.06 -3.05
N ILE A 107 -1.95 -17.03 -3.80
CA ILE A 107 -2.32 -16.86 -5.21
C ILE A 107 -1.26 -17.49 -6.10
N SER A 108 -1.57 -18.66 -6.66
CA SER A 108 -0.64 -19.35 -7.57
C SER A 108 -0.58 -18.71 -8.95
N GLN A 109 -1.70 -18.14 -9.41
CA GLN A 109 -1.80 -17.49 -10.70
C GLN A 109 -2.86 -16.39 -10.69
N LEU A 110 -2.59 -15.29 -11.39
CA LEU A 110 -3.60 -14.29 -11.71
C LEU A 110 -3.45 -13.87 -13.17
N VAL A 111 -4.57 -13.88 -13.89
CA VAL A 111 -4.65 -13.46 -15.27
C VAL A 111 -5.66 -12.33 -15.36
N HIS A 112 -5.29 -11.26 -16.07
CA HIS A 112 -6.20 -10.19 -16.42
C HIS A 112 -6.38 -10.16 -17.93
N GLU A 113 -7.63 -10.11 -18.36
CA GLU A 113 -8.03 -10.00 -19.75
C GLU A 113 -8.97 -8.82 -19.93
N SER A 114 -8.66 -7.94 -20.88
CA SER A 114 -9.58 -6.87 -21.29
C SER A 114 -10.31 -7.27 -22.58
N VAL A 115 -11.64 -7.24 -22.55
CA VAL A 115 -12.48 -7.61 -23.70
C VAL A 115 -13.27 -6.40 -24.17
N GLN A 116 -13.11 -6.01 -25.43
CA GLN A 116 -13.92 -4.97 -26.07
C GLN A 116 -15.37 -5.44 -26.21
N GLN A 117 -16.32 -4.69 -25.65
CA GLN A 117 -17.76 -4.97 -25.71
C GLN A 117 -18.44 -4.25 -26.90
N ALA A 118 -18.01 -3.03 -27.18
CA ALA A 118 -18.56 -2.21 -28.27
C ALA A 118 -17.48 -1.28 -28.83
N PRO A 119 -17.56 -0.85 -30.10
CA PRO A 119 -16.68 0.19 -30.62
C PRO A 119 -16.93 1.54 -29.91
N GLY A 120 -15.91 2.42 -29.89
CA GLY A 120 -16.00 3.73 -29.26
C GLY A 120 -15.61 3.77 -27.77
N THR A 121 -15.91 4.89 -27.13
CA THR A 121 -15.56 5.18 -25.73
C THR A 121 -16.81 5.53 -24.93
N ASN A 122 -16.82 5.19 -23.64
CA ASN A 122 -17.84 5.66 -22.70
C ASN A 122 -17.71 7.17 -22.45
N ASP A 123 -18.63 7.71 -21.65
CA ASP A 123 -18.68 9.14 -21.28
C ASP A 123 -17.42 9.64 -20.56
N ARG A 124 -16.56 8.75 -20.08
CA ARG A 124 -15.26 9.08 -19.46
C ARG A 124 -14.10 9.12 -20.46
N GLY A 125 -14.36 8.82 -21.74
CA GLY A 125 -13.35 8.68 -22.78
C GLY A 125 -12.62 7.32 -22.75
N TRP A 126 -13.13 6.35 -21.99
CA TRP A 126 -12.51 5.03 -21.85
C TRP A 126 -13.14 4.07 -22.85
N PRO A 127 -12.36 3.19 -23.50
CA PRO A 127 -12.93 2.23 -24.43
C PRO A 127 -13.99 1.37 -23.73
N HIS A 128 -15.09 1.04 -24.42
CA HIS A 128 -16.12 0.12 -23.91
C HIS A 128 -15.56 -1.30 -23.77
N ARG A 129 -14.77 -1.50 -22.73
CA ARG A 129 -14.10 -2.75 -22.38
C ARG A 129 -14.58 -3.22 -21.02
N LYS A 130 -14.58 -4.53 -20.84
CA LYS A 130 -14.71 -5.17 -19.53
C LYS A 130 -13.37 -5.78 -19.16
N SER A 131 -13.03 -5.73 -17.87
CA SER A 131 -11.88 -6.44 -17.33
C SER A 131 -12.36 -7.71 -16.67
N PHE A 132 -11.78 -8.84 -17.10
CA PHE A 132 -11.95 -10.14 -16.49
C PHE A 132 -10.70 -10.45 -15.69
N VAL A 133 -10.87 -10.78 -14.42
CA VAL A 133 -9.79 -11.22 -13.54
C VAL A 133 -10.03 -12.68 -13.22
N TYR A 134 -9.02 -13.50 -13.49
CA TYR A 134 -8.98 -14.90 -13.11
C TYR A 134 -7.90 -15.10 -12.07
N THR A 135 -8.23 -15.78 -10.98
CA THR A 135 -7.29 -16.01 -9.88
C THR A 135 -7.34 -17.47 -9.47
N ASP A 136 -6.19 -18.12 -9.41
CA ASP A 136 -6.06 -19.48 -8.91
C ASP A 136 -5.59 -19.43 -7.45
N ILE A 137 -6.39 -19.99 -6.55
CA ILE A 137 -6.15 -20.01 -5.10
C ILE A 137 -6.50 -21.39 -4.56
N GLY A 138 -5.55 -22.05 -3.89
CA GLY A 138 -5.78 -23.38 -3.31
C GLY A 138 -6.21 -24.46 -4.33
N GLY A 139 -5.85 -24.30 -5.60
CA GLY A 139 -6.25 -25.20 -6.69
C GLY A 139 -7.66 -24.94 -7.27
N GLU A 140 -8.39 -23.96 -6.75
CA GLU A 140 -9.65 -23.48 -7.34
C GLU A 140 -9.39 -22.23 -8.20
N ARG A 141 -10.17 -22.07 -9.28
CA ARG A 141 -10.09 -20.91 -10.17
C ARG A 141 -11.31 -20.02 -10.01
N PHE A 142 -11.06 -18.78 -9.61
CA PHE A 142 -12.04 -17.72 -9.44
C PHE A 142 -12.09 -16.83 -10.68
N GLN A 143 -13.28 -16.33 -11.02
CA GLN A 143 -13.51 -15.36 -12.08
C GLN A 143 -14.36 -14.21 -11.56
N SER A 144 -13.93 -12.98 -11.86
CA SER A 144 -14.68 -11.77 -11.56
C SER A 144 -14.57 -10.75 -12.69
N VAL A 145 -15.55 -9.85 -12.76
CA VAL A 145 -15.69 -8.89 -13.85
C VAL A 145 -15.89 -7.48 -13.32
N CYS A 146 -15.27 -6.50 -13.95
CA CYS A 146 -15.56 -5.08 -13.74
C CYS A 146 -15.50 -4.28 -15.04
N ASP A 147 -15.83 -3.00 -14.93
CA ASP A 147 -15.51 -2.02 -15.97
C ASP A 147 -14.00 -1.99 -16.23
N PHE A 148 -13.61 -1.58 -17.43
CA PHE A 148 -12.19 -1.54 -17.80
C PHE A 148 -11.36 -0.76 -16.78
N GLN A 149 -10.31 -1.40 -16.28
CA GLN A 149 -9.38 -0.79 -15.34
C GLN A 149 -7.95 -1.09 -15.79
N PRO A 150 -7.23 -0.09 -16.35
CA PRO A 150 -5.90 -0.30 -16.96
C PRO A 150 -4.83 -0.65 -15.91
N THR A 151 -5.11 -0.38 -14.63
CA THR A 151 -4.19 -0.69 -13.54
C THR A 151 -4.09 -2.21 -13.30
N LEU A 152 -5.12 -2.97 -13.70
CA LEU A 152 -5.14 -4.43 -13.59
C LEU A 152 -4.17 -5.10 -14.56
N ASP A 153 -3.80 -4.46 -15.67
CA ASP A 153 -2.85 -5.00 -16.65
C ASP A 153 -1.46 -5.24 -16.02
N LYS A 154 -1.12 -4.46 -14.99
CA LYS A 154 0.15 -4.57 -14.27
C LYS A 154 0.12 -5.66 -13.19
N LEU A 155 -1.06 -5.98 -12.66
CA LEU A 155 -1.20 -6.82 -11.47
C LEU A 155 -0.62 -8.24 -11.65
N PRO A 156 -0.85 -8.97 -12.76
CA PRO A 156 -0.24 -10.28 -12.98
C PRO A 156 1.29 -10.29 -12.83
N LYS A 157 1.95 -9.18 -13.20
CA LYS A 157 3.41 -9.04 -13.16
C LYS A 157 3.92 -8.71 -11.75
N LEU A 158 3.06 -8.20 -10.87
CA LEU A 158 3.43 -7.68 -9.55
C LEU A 158 3.14 -8.66 -8.41
N ILE A 159 2.30 -9.66 -8.60
CA ILE A 159 1.87 -10.55 -7.51
C ILE A 159 3.04 -11.29 -6.87
N ARG A 160 4.00 -11.76 -7.66
CA ARG A 160 5.18 -12.44 -7.11
C ARG A 160 6.05 -11.50 -6.28
N SER A 161 6.18 -10.23 -6.68
CA SER A 161 6.86 -9.24 -5.85
C SER A 161 6.06 -8.90 -4.59
N PHE A 162 4.72 -8.85 -4.67
CA PHE A 162 3.88 -8.59 -3.51
C PHE A 162 3.89 -9.73 -2.51
N ALA A 163 3.87 -10.98 -2.97
CA ALA A 163 4.04 -12.16 -2.12
C ALA A 163 5.40 -12.12 -1.43
N ALA A 164 6.49 -11.93 -2.19
CA ALA A 164 7.84 -11.85 -1.63
C ALA A 164 8.05 -10.67 -0.67
N GLU A 165 7.32 -9.57 -0.84
CA GLU A 165 7.34 -8.44 0.09
C GLU A 165 6.50 -8.72 1.34
N ALA A 166 5.34 -9.38 1.20
CA ALA A 166 4.47 -9.75 2.31
C ALA A 166 5.10 -10.79 3.24
N GLU A 167 5.86 -11.74 2.68
CA GLU A 167 6.55 -12.83 3.38
C GLU A 167 7.92 -12.42 3.94
N ARG A 168 8.34 -11.16 3.78
CA ARG A 168 9.66 -10.72 4.24
C ARG A 168 9.73 -10.79 5.78
N PRO A 169 10.84 -11.32 6.35
CA PRO A 169 11.08 -11.29 7.78
C PRO A 169 11.03 -9.86 8.33
N ILE A 170 10.48 -9.67 9.52
CA ILE A 170 10.39 -8.38 10.20
C ILE A 170 11.66 -8.15 11.02
N ALA A 171 12.31 -7.01 10.81
CA ALA A 171 13.55 -6.70 11.51
C ALA A 171 13.33 -6.39 13.00
N LEU A 172 14.24 -6.89 13.84
CA LEU A 172 14.32 -6.58 15.28
C LEU A 172 15.44 -5.59 15.62
N ASP A 173 16.30 -5.27 14.65
CA ASP A 173 17.37 -4.27 14.74
C ASP A 173 17.30 -3.25 13.58
N LEU A 174 18.11 -2.19 13.67
CA LEU A 174 18.10 -1.10 12.70
C LEU A 174 18.78 -1.50 11.38
N GLU A 175 19.73 -2.42 11.45
CA GLU A 175 20.49 -2.92 10.32
C GLU A 175 19.66 -3.84 9.42
N GLY A 176 18.65 -4.50 9.96
CA GLY A 176 17.89 -5.59 9.32
C GLY A 176 18.64 -6.92 9.34
N LYS A 177 19.48 -7.19 10.34
CA LYS A 177 20.27 -8.43 10.46
C LYS A 177 19.52 -9.51 11.24
N ASP A 178 18.87 -9.14 12.33
CA ASP A 178 17.97 -9.99 13.09
C ASP A 178 16.55 -9.84 12.56
N GLY A 179 15.92 -10.97 12.23
CA GLY A 179 14.63 -11.03 11.56
C GLY A 179 13.75 -12.13 12.18
N ILE A 180 12.47 -11.83 12.33
CA ILE A 180 11.45 -12.80 12.73
C ILE A 180 10.48 -13.04 11.58
N ASP A 181 9.99 -14.27 11.44
CA ASP A 181 8.98 -14.60 10.45
C ASP A 181 7.68 -13.80 10.75
N PRO A 182 7.06 -13.12 9.76
CA PRO A 182 5.79 -12.44 9.96
C PRO A 182 4.64 -13.37 10.38
N GLU A 183 4.73 -14.69 10.13
CA GLU A 183 3.73 -15.68 10.54
C GLU A 183 3.91 -16.18 11.98
N ASP A 184 5.02 -15.83 12.65
CA ASP A 184 5.25 -16.23 14.03
C ASP A 184 4.25 -15.56 15.00
N THR A 185 3.90 -16.27 16.07
CA THR A 185 3.06 -15.69 17.13
C THR A 185 3.85 -14.69 18.00
N GLY A 186 3.25 -13.52 18.29
CA GLY A 186 3.83 -12.52 19.17
C GLY A 186 4.84 -11.59 18.51
N VAL A 187 4.85 -11.50 17.17
CA VAL A 187 5.79 -10.66 16.40
C VAL A 187 5.71 -9.21 16.86
N PHE A 188 4.51 -8.61 16.93
CA PHE A 188 4.36 -7.21 17.33
C PHE A 188 4.95 -6.92 18.70
N ARG A 189 4.75 -7.80 19.68
CA ARG A 189 5.29 -7.61 21.03
C ARG A 189 6.82 -7.61 21.02
N ARG A 190 7.44 -8.50 20.24
CA ARG A 190 8.91 -8.56 20.10
C ARG A 190 9.44 -7.29 19.44
N VAL A 191 8.84 -6.84 18.34
CA VAL A 191 9.24 -5.59 17.66
C VAL A 191 9.05 -4.39 18.59
N LEU A 192 7.94 -4.31 19.33
CA LEU A 192 7.68 -3.25 20.30
C LEU A 192 8.71 -3.24 21.44
N SER A 193 9.05 -4.42 21.98
CA SER A 193 10.10 -4.56 22.99
C SER A 193 11.45 -4.09 22.46
N SER A 194 11.84 -4.49 21.24
CA SER A 194 13.07 -4.03 20.60
C SER A 194 13.06 -2.51 20.39
N ALA A 195 11.97 -1.93 19.90
CA ALA A 195 11.84 -0.49 19.71
C ALA A 195 12.00 0.28 21.03
N ARG A 196 11.36 -0.19 22.10
CA ARG A 196 11.47 0.45 23.43
C ARG A 196 12.88 0.35 24.00
N ASN A 197 13.54 -0.79 23.86
CA ASN A 197 14.93 -0.97 24.28
C ASN A 197 15.85 -0.02 23.50
N LEU A 198 15.65 0.12 22.19
CA LEU A 198 16.41 1.05 21.34
C LEU A 198 16.15 2.51 21.73
N ALA A 199 14.90 2.90 21.97
CA ALA A 199 14.55 4.26 22.39
C ALA A 199 15.14 4.64 23.76
N GLN A 200 15.42 3.65 24.62
CA GLN A 200 16.05 3.83 25.94
C GLN A 200 17.58 3.68 25.92
N SER A 201 18.15 3.15 24.83
CA SER A 201 19.59 2.97 24.67
C SER A 201 20.33 4.30 24.41
N ASP A 202 21.65 4.28 24.53
CA ASP A 202 22.51 5.41 24.15
C ASP A 202 22.28 5.86 22.70
N LEU A 203 21.97 4.92 21.80
CA LEU A 203 21.63 5.26 20.43
C LEU A 203 20.32 6.07 20.38
N GLY A 204 19.30 5.65 21.12
CA GLY A 204 18.03 6.39 21.24
C GLY A 204 18.22 7.79 21.81
N THR A 205 19.12 7.98 22.78
CA THR A 205 19.42 9.29 23.35
C THR A 205 20.18 10.20 22.37
N THR A 206 21.05 9.64 21.52
CA THR A 206 21.75 10.43 20.49
C THR A 206 20.85 10.94 19.37
N LEU A 207 19.70 10.30 19.15
CA LEU A 207 18.71 10.66 18.14
C LEU A 207 17.78 11.79 18.59
N VAL A 208 17.74 12.09 19.89
CA VAL A 208 16.81 13.04 20.50
C VAL A 208 17.58 14.22 21.08
N ASP A 209 17.16 15.43 20.75
CA ASP A 209 17.60 16.62 21.48
C ASP A 209 16.78 16.73 22.77
N VAL A 210 17.49 16.80 23.89
CA VAL A 210 16.89 17.17 25.16
C VAL A 210 16.86 18.69 25.20
N ALA A 211 15.72 19.28 24.84
CA ALA A 211 15.50 20.69 25.09
C ALA A 211 15.51 20.90 26.60
N THR A 212 16.51 21.63 27.11
CA THR A 212 16.54 22.12 28.50
C THR A 212 15.65 23.34 28.66
N ASP A 213 14.38 23.23 28.23
CA ASP A 213 13.36 24.21 28.57
C ASP A 213 12.55 23.67 29.73
N ASP A 214 12.86 24.22 30.90
CA ASP A 214 12.30 23.94 32.23
C ASP A 214 12.61 22.56 32.85
N TYR A 215 13.15 22.62 34.08
CA TYR A 215 13.44 21.49 34.97
C TYR A 215 12.22 20.59 35.26
N ARG A 216 11.02 21.00 34.85
CA ARG A 216 9.75 20.29 35.05
C ARG A 216 9.12 19.74 33.76
N SER A 217 9.62 20.08 32.58
CA SER A 217 9.12 19.54 31.30
C SER A 217 10.28 19.24 30.35
N MET A 218 11.00 18.15 30.61
CA MET A 218 11.90 17.60 29.60
C MET A 218 11.06 17.05 28.43
N SER A 219 10.75 17.91 27.46
CA SER A 219 10.20 17.47 26.18
C SER A 219 11.35 16.96 25.31
N ARG A 220 11.27 15.67 24.98
CA ARG A 220 12.22 15.01 24.07
C ARG A 220 11.77 15.31 22.65
N THR A 221 12.58 16.08 21.90
CA THR A 221 12.31 16.36 20.49
C THR A 221 13.31 15.59 19.64
N LEU A 222 12.84 14.84 18.65
CA LEU A 222 13.73 14.10 17.77
C LEU A 222 14.59 15.07 16.92
N ARG A 223 15.89 14.80 16.82
CA ARG A 223 16.83 15.56 15.97
C ARG A 223 16.51 15.35 14.50
N GLU A 224 16.84 16.31 13.65
CA GLU A 224 16.64 16.18 12.20
C GLU A 224 17.37 14.96 11.63
N ASP A 225 18.61 14.71 12.08
CA ASP A 225 19.37 13.52 11.67
C ASP A 225 18.64 12.21 12.05
N GLY A 226 17.95 12.20 13.19
CA GLY A 226 17.15 11.06 13.64
C GLY A 226 15.86 10.89 12.83
N ILE A 227 15.21 11.99 12.47
CA ILE A 227 14.06 11.99 11.56
C ILE A 227 14.47 11.43 10.19
N GLU A 228 15.59 11.90 9.63
CA GLU A 228 16.10 11.42 8.34
C GLU A 228 16.51 9.94 8.38
N MET A 229 17.12 9.48 9.47
CA MET A 229 17.44 8.06 9.66
C MET A 229 16.16 7.21 9.67
N LEU A 230 15.15 7.57 10.46
CA LEU A 230 13.89 6.83 10.52
C LEU A 230 13.14 6.91 9.18
N ARG A 231 13.16 8.06 8.52
CA ARG A 231 12.62 8.24 7.16
C ARG A 231 13.29 7.30 6.17
N ALA A 232 14.61 7.19 6.23
CA ALA A 232 15.38 6.26 5.41
C ALA A 232 15.01 4.80 5.72
N MET A 233 14.81 4.42 6.98
CA MET A 233 14.37 3.07 7.35
C MET A 233 12.94 2.74 6.90
N LEU A 234 12.00 3.69 7.02
CA LEU A 234 10.63 3.55 6.51
C LEU A 234 10.61 3.44 4.98
N ARG A 235 11.63 3.99 4.31
CA ARG A 235 11.86 3.95 2.85
C ARG A 235 12.79 2.82 2.40
N ALA A 236 13.46 2.14 3.34
CA ALA A 236 14.53 1.24 3.01
C ALA A 236 13.99 0.03 2.25
N TYR A 237 14.43 -0.09 1.00
CA TYR A 237 14.14 -1.23 0.15
C TYR A 237 15.30 -1.41 -0.84
N PRO A 238 15.78 -2.63 -1.12
CA PRO A 238 15.55 -3.89 -0.41
C PRO A 238 16.59 -4.14 0.70
N LYS A 239 16.15 -4.63 1.86
CA LYS A 239 16.98 -5.27 2.90
C LYS A 239 16.53 -6.72 3.09
N ALA A 240 17.35 -7.53 3.77
CA ALA A 240 17.02 -8.92 4.09
C ALA A 240 15.75 -9.02 4.95
N SER A 241 15.67 -8.21 6.01
CA SER A 241 14.49 -8.05 6.87
C SER A 241 13.87 -6.65 6.69
N ASP A 242 12.55 -6.55 6.81
CA ASP A 242 11.83 -5.29 6.72
C ASP A 242 11.98 -4.47 8.01
N THR A 243 12.64 -3.32 7.90
CA THR A 243 12.84 -2.39 9.02
C THR A 243 11.65 -1.45 9.25
N ALA A 244 10.67 -1.42 8.36
CA ALA A 244 9.57 -0.47 8.41
C ALA A 244 8.70 -0.61 9.69
N PRO A 245 8.36 -1.81 10.19
CA PRO A 245 7.61 -1.93 11.44
C PRO A 245 8.36 -1.38 12.64
N LEU A 246 9.65 -1.73 12.79
CA LEU A 246 10.49 -1.23 13.87
C LEU A 246 10.60 0.30 13.81
N ALA A 247 10.88 0.86 12.64
CA ALA A 247 10.97 2.30 12.42
C ALA A 247 9.64 3.01 12.70
N SER A 248 8.50 2.37 12.39
CA SER A 248 7.17 2.92 12.66
C SER A 248 6.89 3.02 14.15
N ILE A 249 7.24 1.99 14.92
CA ILE A 249 7.10 2.01 16.37
C ILE A 249 8.05 3.04 16.98
N LEU A 250 9.31 3.07 16.56
CA LEU A 250 10.28 4.08 17.02
C LEU A 250 9.81 5.52 16.73
N ALA A 251 9.27 5.77 15.54
CA ALA A 251 8.71 7.07 15.20
C ALA A 251 7.59 7.48 16.17
N ALA A 252 6.70 6.56 16.55
CA ALA A 252 5.63 6.83 17.51
C ALA A 252 6.14 7.00 18.95
N GLU A 253 7.06 6.15 19.41
CA GLU A 253 7.65 6.22 20.77
C GLU A 253 8.53 7.47 20.95
N LEU A 254 9.08 8.02 19.86
CA LEU A 254 9.88 9.25 19.87
C LEU A 254 9.10 10.49 19.39
N HIS A 255 7.77 10.38 19.26
CA HIS A 255 6.88 11.48 18.85
C HIS A 255 7.28 12.18 17.53
N ALA A 256 7.80 11.43 16.56
CA ALA A 256 8.29 11.92 15.27
C ALA A 256 7.14 12.24 14.28
N THR A 257 6.32 13.24 14.60
CA THR A 257 5.18 13.69 13.78
C THR A 257 5.52 14.03 12.32
N PRO A 258 6.73 14.50 11.95
CA PRO A 258 7.08 14.74 10.54
C PRO A 258 7.10 13.47 9.66
N LEU A 259 7.05 12.27 10.26
CA LEU A 259 7.06 10.98 9.54
C LEU A 259 5.65 10.44 9.23
N ILE A 260 4.58 11.14 9.63
CA ILE A 260 3.20 10.74 9.32
C ILE A 260 3.00 10.47 7.81
N PRO A 261 3.50 11.30 6.87
CA PRO A 261 3.32 11.03 5.43
C PRO A 261 3.88 9.67 4.99
N GLU A 262 5.07 9.30 5.47
CA GLU A 262 5.70 8.01 5.18
C GLU A 262 4.91 6.85 5.77
N LEU A 263 4.41 7.00 7.00
CA LEU A 263 3.57 5.98 7.66
C LEU A 263 2.25 5.76 6.92
N VAL A 264 1.63 6.84 6.43
CA VAL A 264 0.41 6.76 5.59
C VAL A 264 0.71 6.02 4.28
N GLY A 265 1.88 6.25 3.68
CA GLY A 265 2.31 5.51 2.49
C GLY A 265 2.44 4.00 2.75
N LEU A 266 3.01 3.61 3.89
CA LEU A 266 3.21 2.21 4.29
C LEU A 266 1.92 1.45 4.57
N MET A 267 0.78 2.13 4.76
CA MET A 267 -0.52 1.45 4.86
C MET A 267 -0.94 0.72 3.58
N ARG A 268 -0.28 1.04 2.46
CA ARG A 268 -0.44 0.36 1.16
C ARG A 268 0.62 -0.74 0.94
N SER A 269 1.46 -1.03 1.93
CA SER A 269 2.41 -2.14 1.85
C SER A 269 1.67 -3.44 1.54
N PRO A 270 2.24 -4.33 0.70
CA PRO A 270 1.74 -5.69 0.52
C PRO A 270 1.71 -6.53 1.80
N SER A 271 2.55 -6.20 2.79
CA SER A 271 2.53 -6.87 4.09
C SER A 271 1.41 -6.31 4.97
N PRO A 272 0.41 -7.14 5.37
CA PRO A 272 -0.66 -6.70 6.25
C PRO A 272 -0.16 -6.30 7.64
N PHE A 273 0.94 -6.93 8.10
CA PHE A 273 1.58 -6.59 9.37
C PHE A 273 2.20 -5.19 9.33
N VAL A 274 3.03 -4.92 8.31
CA VAL A 274 3.65 -3.58 8.11
C VAL A 274 2.59 -2.49 8.00
N ALA A 275 1.56 -2.73 7.19
CA ALA A 275 0.46 -1.77 7.02
C ALA A 275 -0.30 -1.48 8.33
N SER A 276 -0.50 -2.50 9.17
CA SER A 276 -1.18 -2.37 10.46
C SER A 276 -0.34 -1.61 11.48
N VAL A 277 0.96 -1.91 11.58
CA VAL A 277 1.88 -1.21 12.48
C VAL A 277 2.05 0.25 12.07
N ALA A 278 2.24 0.53 10.78
CA ALA A 278 2.36 1.89 10.26
C ALA A 278 1.10 2.73 10.54
N ARG A 279 -0.08 2.12 10.38
CA ARG A 279 -1.36 2.75 10.74
C ARG A 279 -1.44 3.07 12.23
N ALA A 280 -1.12 2.11 13.10
CA ALA A 280 -1.13 2.29 14.54
C ALA A 280 -0.19 3.42 14.99
N ALA A 281 1.03 3.44 14.42
CA ALA A 281 2.00 4.50 14.65
C ALA A 281 1.47 5.88 14.20
N ALA A 282 0.88 5.97 13.00
CA ALA A 282 0.30 7.22 12.49
C ALA A 282 -0.84 7.74 13.38
N ILE A 283 -1.69 6.84 13.90
CA ILE A 283 -2.78 7.21 14.84
C ILE A 283 -2.18 7.76 16.14
N ARG A 284 -1.17 7.09 16.71
CA ARG A 284 -0.49 7.56 17.94
C ARG A 284 0.18 8.93 17.75
N LEU A 285 0.66 9.23 16.54
CA LEU A 285 1.22 10.54 16.19
C LEU A 285 0.15 11.61 15.89
N GLY A 286 -1.14 11.30 16.03
CA GLY A 286 -2.24 12.26 15.89
C GLY A 286 -2.83 12.36 14.48
N SER A 287 -2.58 11.39 13.59
CA SER A 287 -3.23 11.35 12.27
C SER A 287 -4.76 11.19 12.43
N GLY A 288 -5.51 12.17 11.89
CA GLY A 288 -6.96 12.31 12.09
C GLY A 288 -7.77 11.07 11.68
N THR A 289 -8.58 10.58 12.62
CA THR A 289 -9.08 9.19 12.75
C THR A 289 -10.17 8.72 11.78
N GLY A 290 -10.65 9.56 10.85
CA GLY A 290 -11.83 9.24 10.03
C GLY A 290 -11.61 8.15 8.97
N ALA A 291 -10.58 8.31 8.13
CA ALA A 291 -10.28 7.35 7.05
C ALA A 291 -9.53 6.12 7.58
N PHE A 292 -8.71 6.30 8.61
CA PHE A 292 -7.88 5.24 9.17
C PHE A 292 -8.70 4.17 9.89
N ARG A 293 -9.80 4.52 10.58
CA ARG A 293 -10.65 3.56 11.32
C ARG A 293 -11.34 2.51 10.44
N ARG A 294 -11.49 2.73 9.12
CA ARG A 294 -12.28 1.88 8.21
C ARG A 294 -11.57 0.62 7.71
N TYR A 295 -10.27 0.44 7.97
CA TYR A 295 -9.53 -0.76 7.56
C TYR A 295 -9.80 -1.95 8.49
N ARG A 296 -11.09 -2.30 8.69
CA ARG A 296 -11.51 -3.55 9.35
C ARG A 296 -11.03 -4.76 8.57
N ALA A 297 -10.84 -4.62 7.26
CA ALA A 297 -10.35 -5.68 6.39
C ALA A 297 -8.93 -6.15 6.75
N LEU A 298 -8.04 -5.31 7.31
CA LEU A 298 -6.69 -5.73 7.74
C LEU A 298 -6.74 -6.83 8.80
N ARG A 299 -7.73 -6.79 9.70
CA ARG A 299 -7.90 -7.79 10.75
C ARG A 299 -8.08 -9.19 10.17
N SER A 300 -8.61 -9.32 8.97
CA SER A 300 -8.83 -10.61 8.33
C SER A 300 -7.56 -11.23 7.73
N PHE A 301 -6.45 -10.48 7.68
CA PHE A 301 -5.16 -10.93 7.16
C PHE A 301 -4.11 -11.15 8.27
N LEU A 302 -4.49 -10.95 9.53
CA LEU A 302 -3.60 -11.09 10.68
C LEU A 302 -4.25 -11.97 11.75
N GLU A 303 -3.43 -12.60 12.57
CA GLU A 303 -3.95 -13.29 13.75
C GLU A 303 -4.60 -12.31 14.74
N ASP A 304 -5.68 -12.75 15.39
CA ASP A 304 -6.41 -11.97 16.40
C ASP A 304 -5.53 -11.55 17.59
N SER A 305 -4.51 -12.35 17.92
CA SER A 305 -3.50 -12.07 18.95
C SER A 305 -2.70 -10.81 18.63
N GLU A 306 -2.19 -10.71 17.40
CA GLU A 306 -1.42 -9.58 16.87
C GLU A 306 -2.28 -8.33 16.76
N VAL A 307 -3.49 -8.46 16.19
CA VAL A 307 -4.45 -7.35 16.08
C VAL A 307 -4.72 -6.73 17.45
N ARG A 308 -5.02 -7.55 18.47
CA ARG A 308 -5.28 -7.06 19.83
C ARG A 308 -4.07 -6.37 20.44
N ALA A 309 -2.87 -6.88 20.19
CA ALA A 309 -1.65 -6.27 20.71
C ALA A 309 -1.38 -4.90 20.07
N ILE A 310 -1.57 -4.76 18.75
CA ILE A 310 -1.43 -3.51 18.01
C ILE A 310 -2.47 -2.49 18.47
N GLU A 311 -3.74 -2.90 18.61
CA GLU A 311 -4.83 -2.03 19.06
C GLU A 311 -4.62 -1.55 20.50
N ALA A 312 -4.24 -2.43 21.42
CA ALA A 312 -3.94 -2.06 22.79
C ALA A 312 -2.78 -1.05 22.88
N TRP A 313 -1.74 -1.21 22.06
CA TRP A 313 -0.68 -0.21 21.95
C TRP A 313 -1.17 1.10 21.34
N THR A 314 -2.07 1.05 20.36
CA THR A 314 -2.62 2.27 19.73
C THR A 314 -3.46 3.09 20.71
N GLU A 315 -4.25 2.44 21.55
CA GLU A 315 -5.17 3.07 22.52
C GLU A 315 -4.49 3.52 23.82
N GLY A 316 -3.43 2.83 24.25
CA GLY A 316 -2.69 3.15 25.49
C GLY A 316 -1.69 4.29 25.37
N GLY A 317 -1.93 5.25 24.47
CA GLY A 317 -1.10 6.43 24.24
C GLY A 317 -1.56 7.66 25.01
#